data_AF-A0A133UKC4-F1
#
_entry.id   AF-A0A133UKC4-F1
#
_cell.length_a   1.000
_cell.length_b   1.000
_cell.length_c   1.000
_cell.angle_alpha   90.00
_cell.angle_beta   90.00
_cell.angle_gamma   90.00
#
_symmetry.space_group_name_H-M   'P 1'
#
loop_
_entity.id
_entity.type
_entity.pdbx_description
1 polymer ?
#
loop_
_entity_poly.entity_id
_entity_poly.type
_entity_poly.pdbx_seq_one_letter_code
_entity_poly.pdbx_strand_id
1 'polypeptide(L)'
;MKNENDYPEEKKAKVRSLFHRLLLADDVVKIKHRKGELSKVETSRIGGSIMVAITGILLEALRVKELGEVVAPVLLEKIERKVVNPLPYVYFLHMICLRHRITVGDRAPHPDDVNHSVETLREMIDLENIDEQWTKLKKERAERAKQPEEEWVDNRMFG
;
A
#
# COMPACT_ATOMS: atom_id res chain seq x y z
N MET A 1 2.72 -31.22 22.51
CA MET A 1 3.24 -29.85 22.29
C MET A 1 2.21 -29.11 21.45
N LYS A 2 1.56 -28.07 21.97
CA LYS A 2 0.71 -27.19 21.15
C LYS A 2 1.64 -26.20 20.44
N ASN A 3 1.58 -26.13 19.11
CA ASN A 3 2.26 -25.09 18.35
C ASN A 3 1.63 -23.74 18.72
N GLU A 4 2.36 -22.90 19.44
CA GLU A 4 1.93 -21.53 19.82
C GLU A 4 1.98 -20.52 18.67
N ASN A 5 2.20 -20.97 17.43
CA ASN A 5 2.35 -20.12 16.25
C ASN A 5 1.17 -20.16 15.27
N ASP A 6 0.05 -20.80 15.61
CA ASP A 6 -1.13 -20.72 14.74
C ASP A 6 -1.79 -19.35 14.87
N TYR A 7 -1.69 -18.55 13.80
CA TYR A 7 -2.55 -17.37 13.62
C TYR A 7 -4.02 -17.87 13.63
N PRO A 8 -4.86 -17.48 14.60
CA PRO A 8 -6.22 -17.99 14.68
C PRO A 8 -6.99 -17.73 13.38
N GLU A 9 -7.74 -18.70 12.88
CA GLU A 9 -8.49 -18.58 11.62
C GLU A 9 -9.44 -17.36 11.61
N GLU A 10 -10.03 -17.03 12.75
CA GLU A 10 -10.83 -15.81 12.90
C GLU A 10 -10.02 -14.53 12.66
N LYS A 11 -8.75 -14.49 13.12
CA LYS A 11 -7.86 -13.36 12.87
C LYS A 11 -7.44 -13.31 11.40
N LYS A 12 -7.13 -14.47 10.78
CA LYS A 12 -6.84 -14.56 9.35
C LYS A 12 -8.00 -14.03 8.50
N ALA A 13 -9.24 -14.44 8.80
CA ALA A 13 -10.44 -13.97 8.12
C ALA A 13 -10.65 -12.45 8.29
N LYS A 14 -10.43 -11.93 9.50
CA LYS A 14 -10.50 -10.48 9.79
C LYS A 14 -9.45 -9.71 8.99
N VAL A 15 -8.20 -10.15 8.97
CA VAL A 15 -7.12 -9.52 8.19
C VAL A 15 -7.43 -9.56 6.71
N ARG A 16 -7.88 -10.70 6.17
CA ARG A 16 -8.30 -10.84 4.76
C ARG A 16 -9.35 -9.81 4.39
N SER A 17 -10.42 -9.72 5.19
CA SER A 17 -11.54 -8.81 4.94
C SER A 17 -11.11 -7.35 5.03
N LEU A 18 -10.34 -6.99 6.06
CA LEU A 18 -9.81 -5.64 6.24
C LEU A 18 -8.91 -5.23 5.07
N PHE A 19 -7.99 -6.10 4.69
CA PHE A 19 -7.04 -5.82 3.61
C PHE A 19 -7.75 -5.63 2.27
N HIS A 20 -8.70 -6.50 1.93
CA HIS A 20 -9.50 -6.34 0.72
C HIS A 20 -10.28 -5.01 0.70
N ARG A 21 -10.88 -4.60 1.83
CA ARG A 21 -11.59 -3.31 1.93
C ARG A 21 -10.66 -2.11 1.76
N LEU A 22 -9.44 -2.17 2.30
CA LEU A 22 -8.46 -1.10 2.15
C LEU A 22 -8.01 -0.95 0.69
N LEU A 23 -7.78 -2.06 -0.02
CA LEU A 23 -7.43 -2.03 -1.44
C LEU A 23 -8.58 -1.48 -2.30
N LEU A 24 -9.83 -1.81 -1.97
CA LEU A 24 -11.00 -1.22 -2.63
C LEU A 24 -11.13 0.29 -2.34
N ALA A 25 -10.83 0.72 -1.11
CA ALA A 25 -10.84 2.13 -0.76
C ALA A 25 -9.78 2.92 -1.55
N ASP A 26 -8.57 2.36 -1.71
CA ASP A 26 -7.52 2.94 -2.56
C ASP A 26 -8.00 3.10 -4.03
N ASP A 27 -8.69 2.09 -4.57
CA ASP A 27 -9.30 2.16 -5.90
C ASP A 27 -10.32 3.28 -6.02
N VAL A 28 -11.23 3.39 -5.05
CA VAL A 28 -12.26 4.42 -5.03
C VAL A 28 -11.63 5.81 -5.05
N VAL A 29 -10.62 6.07 -4.21
CA VAL A 29 -9.92 7.36 -4.15
C VAL A 29 -9.30 7.70 -5.51
N LYS A 30 -8.58 6.76 -6.13
CA LYS A 30 -7.94 6.95 -7.43
C LYS A 30 -8.95 7.16 -8.56
N ILE A 31 -10.07 6.44 -8.56
CA ILE A 31 -11.15 6.62 -9.54
C ILE A 31 -11.79 8.01 -9.38
N LYS A 32 -12.10 8.42 -8.15
CA LYS A 32 -12.69 9.73 -7.85
C LYS A 32 -11.77 10.88 -8.26
N HIS A 33 -10.46 10.73 -8.04
CA HIS A 33 -9.48 11.68 -8.54
C HIS A 33 -9.49 11.78 -10.08
N ARG A 34 -9.47 10.64 -10.80
CA ARG A 34 -9.51 10.62 -12.27
C ARG A 34 -10.78 11.24 -12.85
N LYS A 35 -11.90 11.16 -12.13
CA LYS A 35 -13.18 11.79 -12.50
C LYS A 35 -13.23 13.29 -12.17
N GLY A 36 -12.20 13.84 -11.52
CA GLY A 36 -12.19 15.24 -11.06
C GLY A 36 -13.06 15.49 -9.83
N GLU A 37 -13.59 14.44 -9.20
CA GLU A 37 -14.44 14.55 -8.00
C GLU A 37 -13.62 14.76 -6.72
N LEU A 38 -12.32 14.43 -6.75
CA LEU A 38 -11.36 14.74 -5.68
C LEU A 38 -10.20 15.54 -6.24
N SER A 39 -9.86 16.62 -5.55
CA SER A 39 -8.64 17.39 -5.82
C SER A 39 -7.39 16.54 -5.56
N LYS A 40 -6.25 17.01 -6.08
CA LYS A 40 -4.94 16.39 -5.81
C LYS A 40 -4.63 16.33 -4.29
N VAL A 41 -5.01 17.37 -3.55
CA VAL A 41 -4.76 17.46 -2.10
C VAL A 41 -5.61 16.46 -1.33
N GLU A 42 -6.90 16.36 -1.63
CA GLU A 42 -7.80 15.39 -0.99
C GLU A 42 -7.39 13.96 -1.30
N THR A 43 -7.05 13.68 -2.56
CA THR A 43 -6.54 12.39 -3.01
C THR A 43 -5.27 12.00 -2.26
N SER A 44 -4.34 12.95 -2.09
CA SER A 44 -3.10 12.71 -1.36
C SER A 44 -3.35 12.43 0.13
N ARG A 45 -4.24 13.17 0.78
CA ARG A 45 -4.57 12.97 2.21
C ARG A 45 -5.24 11.62 2.45
N ILE A 46 -6.33 11.34 1.73
CA ILE A 46 -7.12 10.11 1.92
C ILE A 46 -6.31 8.90 1.46
N GLY A 47 -5.71 8.99 0.27
CA GLY A 47 -4.86 7.93 -0.27
C GLY A 47 -3.66 7.65 0.62
N GLY A 48 -3.02 8.69 1.17
CA GLY A 48 -1.91 8.55 2.11
C GLY A 48 -2.28 7.75 3.36
N SER A 49 -3.41 8.06 3.99
CA SER A 49 -3.90 7.32 5.17
C SER A 49 -4.21 5.85 4.85
N ILE A 50 -4.86 5.58 3.72
CA ILE A 50 -5.15 4.21 3.27
C ILE A 50 -3.85 3.44 3.00
N MET A 51 -2.89 4.07 2.32
CA MET A 51 -1.61 3.46 1.99
C MET A 51 -0.77 3.12 3.22
N VAL A 52 -0.83 3.91 4.29
CA VAL A 52 -0.18 3.58 5.57
C VAL A 52 -0.74 2.27 6.15
N ALA A 53 -2.06 2.11 6.15
CA ALA A 53 -2.71 0.89 6.66
C ALA A 53 -2.39 -0.33 5.79
N ILE A 54 -2.44 -0.19 4.46
CA ILE A 54 -2.04 -1.23 3.50
C ILE A 54 -0.59 -1.65 3.74
N THR A 55 0.32 -0.68 3.82
CA THR A 55 1.76 -0.93 4.01
C THR A 55 2.03 -1.64 5.33
N GLY A 56 1.33 -1.27 6.42
CA GLY A 56 1.44 -1.97 7.69
C GLY A 56 1.11 -3.45 7.59
N ILE A 57 0.02 -3.81 6.89
CA ILE A 57 -0.38 -5.21 6.67
C ILE A 57 0.66 -5.93 5.78
N LEU A 58 1.14 -5.29 4.72
CA LEU A 58 2.14 -5.87 3.82
C LEU A 58 3.48 -6.16 4.51
N LEU A 59 3.96 -5.23 5.33
CA LEU A 59 5.18 -5.42 6.11
C LEU A 59 5.05 -6.56 7.13
N GLU A 60 3.88 -6.70 7.74
CA GLU A 60 3.62 -7.80 8.66
C GLU A 60 3.48 -9.14 7.92
N ALA A 61 2.87 -9.15 6.73
CA ALA A 61 2.81 -10.31 5.86
C ALA A 61 4.19 -10.76 5.36
N LEU A 62 5.15 -9.84 5.21
CA LEU A 62 6.55 -10.20 5.00
C LEU A 62 7.15 -10.88 6.24
N ARG A 63 6.79 -10.48 7.45
CA ARG A 63 7.34 -11.07 8.68
C ARG A 63 6.74 -12.44 9.02
N VAL A 64 5.43 -12.58 8.86
CA VAL A 64 4.65 -13.73 9.32
C VAL A 64 4.10 -14.51 8.12
N LYS A 65 4.46 -15.79 8.01
CA LYS A 65 4.09 -16.63 6.87
C LYS A 65 2.57 -16.79 6.73
N GLU A 66 1.89 -17.04 7.83
CA GLU A 66 0.44 -17.25 7.90
C GLU A 66 -0.34 -16.02 7.40
N LEU A 67 0.21 -14.82 7.61
CA LEU A 67 -0.34 -13.59 7.05
C LEU A 67 0.01 -13.43 5.57
N GLY A 68 1.21 -13.84 5.16
CA GLY A 68 1.57 -13.94 3.75
C GLY A 68 0.59 -14.80 2.96
N GLU A 69 0.22 -15.97 3.48
CA GLU A 69 -0.75 -16.89 2.85
C GLU A 69 -2.16 -16.28 2.76
N VAL A 70 -2.52 -15.37 3.67
CA VAL A 70 -3.79 -14.65 3.64
C VAL A 70 -3.77 -13.48 2.65
N VAL A 71 -2.67 -12.75 2.60
CA VAL A 71 -2.53 -11.48 1.86
C VAL A 71 -2.23 -11.71 0.38
N ALA A 72 -1.40 -12.71 0.06
CA ALA A 72 -0.93 -12.93 -1.31
C ALA A 72 -2.06 -13.22 -2.32
N PRO A 73 -3.08 -14.05 -2.03
CA PRO A 73 -4.20 -14.25 -2.94
C PRO A 73 -5.03 -12.97 -3.16
N VAL A 74 -5.18 -12.14 -2.11
CA VAL A 74 -5.91 -10.86 -2.20
C VAL A 74 -5.15 -9.85 -3.06
N LEU A 75 -3.81 -9.82 -2.95
CA LEU A 75 -2.96 -9.04 -3.84
C LEU A 75 -3.07 -9.50 -5.29
N LEU A 76 -3.04 -10.81 -5.55
CA LEU A 76 -3.19 -11.33 -6.91
C LEU A 76 -4.52 -10.89 -7.51
N GLU A 77 -5.63 -11.09 -6.80
CA GLU A 77 -6.96 -10.64 -7.25
C GLU A 77 -6.97 -9.13 -7.57
N LYS A 78 -6.33 -8.31 -6.73
CA LYS A 78 -6.22 -6.86 -6.95
C LYS A 78 -5.45 -6.52 -8.23
N ILE A 79 -4.36 -7.24 -8.49
CA ILE A 79 -3.50 -7.05 -9.67
C ILE A 79 -4.25 -7.46 -10.94
N GLU A 80 -4.95 -8.61 -10.90
CA GLU A 80 -5.73 -9.14 -12.03
C GLU A 80 -6.89 -8.24 -12.42
N ARG A 81 -7.57 -7.62 -11.44
CA ARG A 81 -8.67 -6.68 -11.71
C ARG A 81 -8.24 -5.40 -12.45
N LYS A 82 -6.95 -5.05 -12.46
CA LYS A 82 -6.34 -3.91 -13.20
C LYS A 82 -7.08 -2.56 -13.09
N VAL A 83 -7.80 -2.32 -11.98
CA VAL A 83 -8.62 -1.09 -11.79
C VAL A 83 -7.76 0.18 -11.79
N VAL A 84 -6.59 0.11 -11.16
CA VAL A 84 -5.57 1.17 -11.08
C VAL A 84 -4.19 0.53 -11.19
N ASN A 85 -3.15 1.34 -11.39
CA ASN A 85 -1.79 0.85 -11.59
C ASN A 85 -1.40 -0.19 -10.51
N PRO A 86 -1.21 -1.47 -10.87
CA PRO A 86 -0.98 -2.55 -9.92
C PRO A 86 0.49 -2.68 -9.50
N LEU A 87 1.42 -1.94 -10.12
CA LEU A 87 2.86 -2.18 -10.00
C LEU A 87 3.43 -2.22 -8.57
N PRO A 88 3.11 -1.30 -7.64
CA PRO A 88 3.61 -1.43 -6.27
C PRO A 88 3.10 -2.72 -5.60
N TYR A 89 1.89 -3.18 -5.93
CA TYR A 89 1.31 -4.40 -5.38
C TYR A 89 1.95 -5.67 -5.97
N VAL A 90 2.39 -5.63 -7.23
CA VAL A 90 3.14 -6.73 -7.88
C VAL A 90 4.46 -6.99 -7.15
N TYR A 91 5.21 -5.93 -6.84
CA TYR A 91 6.46 -6.06 -6.09
C TYR A 91 6.25 -6.70 -4.71
N PHE A 92 5.26 -6.24 -3.95
CA PHE A 92 4.96 -6.82 -2.64
C PHE A 92 4.49 -8.27 -2.72
N LEU A 93 3.69 -8.62 -3.74
CA LEU A 93 3.27 -10.00 -3.97
C LEU A 93 4.49 -10.90 -4.18
N HIS A 94 5.40 -10.54 -5.10
CA HIS A 94 6.59 -11.34 -5.37
C HIS A 94 7.50 -11.46 -4.15
N MET A 95 7.69 -10.38 -3.38
CA MET A 95 8.48 -10.41 -2.14
C MET A 95 7.89 -11.36 -1.09
N ILE A 96 6.57 -11.31 -0.87
CA ILE A 96 5.87 -12.19 0.07
C ILE A 96 5.98 -13.65 -0.37
N CYS A 97 5.69 -13.92 -1.65
CA CYS A 97 5.75 -15.27 -2.20
C CYS A 97 7.16 -15.84 -2.12
N LEU A 98 8.19 -15.08 -2.52
CA LEU A 98 9.58 -15.52 -2.48
C LEU A 98 10.05 -15.80 -1.06
N ARG A 99 9.78 -14.87 -0.13
CA ARG A 99 10.23 -14.98 1.26
C ARG A 99 9.66 -16.22 1.96
N HIS A 100 8.39 -16.51 1.73
CA HIS A 100 7.68 -17.59 2.43
C HIS A 100 7.48 -18.86 1.60
N ARG A 101 7.99 -18.87 0.36
CA ARG A 101 7.79 -19.94 -0.63
C ARG A 101 6.31 -20.26 -0.87
N ILE A 102 5.50 -19.21 -0.96
CA ILE A 102 4.06 -19.33 -1.21
C ILE A 102 3.85 -19.38 -2.73
N THR A 103 3.19 -20.43 -3.20
CA THR A 103 2.69 -20.51 -4.58
C THR A 103 1.34 -19.80 -4.65
N VAL A 104 1.18 -18.88 -5.61
CA VAL A 104 -0.09 -18.19 -5.86
C VAL A 104 -0.39 -18.28 -7.36
N GLY A 105 -1.59 -18.75 -7.71
CA GLY A 105 -1.89 -19.21 -9.07
C GLY A 105 -1.12 -20.50 -9.40
N ASP A 106 -0.62 -20.61 -10.63
CA ASP A 106 0.05 -21.83 -11.13
C ASP A 106 1.59 -21.75 -11.13
N ARG A 107 2.17 -20.67 -10.60
CA ARG A 107 3.61 -20.41 -10.69
C ARG A 107 4.26 -20.32 -9.31
N ALA A 108 5.32 -21.11 -9.11
CA ALA A 108 6.18 -20.99 -7.94
C ALA A 108 6.97 -19.67 -7.99
N PRO A 109 7.23 -19.02 -6.84
CA PRO A 109 7.95 -17.75 -6.81
C PRO A 109 9.39 -17.90 -7.31
N HIS A 110 9.82 -17.01 -8.22
CA HIS A 110 11.19 -16.97 -8.75
C HIS A 110 11.91 -15.68 -8.33
N PRO A 111 13.22 -15.72 -7.97
CA PRO A 111 13.98 -14.51 -7.63
C PRO A 111 13.91 -13.40 -8.69
N ASP A 112 13.89 -13.78 -9.97
CA ASP A 112 13.81 -12.83 -11.08
C ASP A 112 12.51 -12.02 -11.10
N ASP A 113 11.42 -12.56 -10.53
CA ASP A 113 10.14 -11.84 -10.46
C ASP A 113 10.27 -10.59 -9.58
N VAL A 114 11.08 -10.65 -8.52
CA VAL A 114 11.38 -9.50 -7.65
C VAL A 114 12.27 -8.51 -8.38
N ASN A 115 13.34 -8.98 -9.03
CA ASN A 115 14.27 -8.11 -9.77
C ASN A 115 13.54 -7.33 -10.87
N HIS A 116 12.72 -8.02 -11.66
CA HIS A 116 11.92 -7.40 -12.70
C HIS A 116 10.96 -6.35 -12.13
N SER A 117 10.29 -6.65 -11.01
CA SER A 117 9.40 -5.70 -10.36
C SER A 117 10.12 -4.45 -9.85
N VAL A 118 11.35 -4.61 -9.34
CA VAL A 118 12.20 -3.48 -8.94
C VAL A 118 12.57 -2.63 -10.15
N GLU A 119 13.02 -3.25 -11.24
CA GLU A 119 13.36 -2.54 -12.48
C GLU A 119 12.18 -1.74 -13.02
N THR A 120 11.00 -2.34 -13.12
CA THR A 120 9.79 -1.64 -13.58
C THR A 120 9.38 -0.50 -12.65
N LEU A 121 9.55 -0.66 -11.33
CA LEU A 121 9.31 0.44 -10.38
C LEU A 121 10.34 1.56 -10.54
N ARG A 122 11.61 1.23 -10.82
CA ARG A 122 12.69 2.20 -11.05
C ARG A 122 12.51 2.98 -12.34
N GLU A 123 11.98 2.37 -13.40
CA GLU A 123 11.67 3.07 -14.66
C GLU A 123 10.51 4.06 -14.51
N MET A 124 9.59 3.79 -13.57
CA MET A 124 8.42 4.63 -13.32
C MET A 124 8.66 5.78 -12.34
N ILE A 125 9.52 5.56 -11.36
CA ILE A 125 9.94 6.61 -10.44
C ILE A 125 11.10 7.31 -11.13
N ASP A 126 10.98 8.60 -11.42
CA ASP A 126 12.10 9.41 -11.87
C ASP A 126 13.11 9.55 -10.71
N LEU A 127 13.93 8.51 -10.53
CA LEU A 127 14.90 8.36 -9.44
C LEU A 127 16.03 9.37 -9.55
N GLU A 128 16.26 9.93 -10.75
CA GLU A 128 17.24 10.99 -10.97
C GLU A 128 16.84 12.29 -10.24
N ASN A 129 15.54 12.49 -9.98
CA ASN A 129 15.02 13.64 -9.25
C ASN A 129 14.67 13.34 -7.77
N ILE A 130 14.96 12.15 -7.24
CA ILE A 130 14.55 11.80 -5.86
C ILE A 130 15.17 12.73 -4.82
N ASP A 131 16.44 13.11 -4.94
CA ASP A 131 17.10 13.98 -3.97
C ASP A 131 16.51 15.40 -4.01
N GLU A 132 16.16 15.90 -5.20
CA GLU A 132 15.47 17.17 -5.38
C GLU A 132 14.04 17.14 -4.81
N GLN A 133 13.27 16.09 -5.11
CA GLN A 133 11.92 15.89 -4.56
C GLN A 133 11.94 15.71 -3.04
N TRP A 134 12.92 14.98 -2.50
CA TRP A 134 13.07 14.76 -1.06
C TRP A 134 13.48 16.04 -0.34
N THR A 135 14.34 16.84 -0.95
CA THR A 135 14.71 18.17 -0.45
C THR A 135 13.51 19.11 -0.48
N LYS A 136 12.69 19.07 -1.54
CA LYS A 136 11.45 19.85 -1.65
C LYS A 136 10.44 19.44 -0.58
N LEU A 137 10.20 18.14 -0.38
CA LEU A 137 9.31 17.62 0.67
C LEU A 137 9.80 17.96 2.08
N LYS A 138 11.12 17.91 2.33
CA LYS A 138 11.70 18.36 3.60
C LYS A 138 11.49 19.86 3.83
N LYS A 139 11.65 20.69 2.79
CA LYS A 139 11.37 22.14 2.85
C LYS A 139 9.88 22.40 3.13
N GLU A 140 8.98 21.79 2.38
CA GLU A 140 7.53 21.91 2.59
C GLU A 140 7.11 21.46 4.01
N ARG A 141 7.75 20.41 4.55
CA ARG A 141 7.50 19.94 5.92
C ARG A 141 8.02 20.92 6.97
N ALA A 142 9.20 21.50 6.76
CA ALA A 142 9.78 22.50 7.64
C ALA A 142 9.00 23.83 7.59
N GLU A 143 8.47 24.20 6.43
CA GLU A 143 7.60 25.37 6.24
C GLU A 143 6.25 25.17 6.93
N ARG A 144 5.61 24.01 6.79
CA ARG A 144 4.37 23.66 7.54
C ARG A 144 4.60 23.58 9.04
N ALA A 145 5.78 23.15 9.50
CA ALA A 145 6.12 23.11 10.92
C ALA A 145 6.44 24.49 11.52
N LYS A 146 6.66 25.51 10.69
CA LYS A 146 6.87 26.91 11.09
C LYS A 146 5.61 27.76 11.00
N GLN A 147 4.51 27.22 10.50
CA GLN A 147 3.21 27.87 10.56
C GLN A 147 2.70 27.79 12.01
N PRO A 148 2.40 28.92 12.67
CA PRO A 148 1.80 28.89 14.01
C PRO A 148 0.46 28.16 13.98
N GLU A 149 0.13 27.46 15.06
CA GLU A 149 -1.12 26.68 15.25
C GLU A 149 -2.42 27.54 15.16
N GLU A 150 -2.32 28.83 14.84
CA GLU A 150 -3.42 29.80 14.91
C GLU A 150 -4.37 29.78 13.69
N GLU A 151 -4.10 29.03 12.61
CA GLU A 151 -5.09 28.82 11.54
C GLU A 151 -6.03 27.61 11.77
N TRP A 152 -5.99 27.00 12.95
CA TRP A 152 -6.99 25.98 13.37
C TRP A 152 -8.15 26.57 14.18
N VAL A 153 -8.25 27.90 14.28
CA VAL A 153 -9.42 28.60 14.86
C VAL A 153 -10.14 29.37 13.77
N ASP A 154 -10.96 28.66 12.98
CA ASP A 154 -12.39 28.93 12.81
C ASP A 154 -12.90 28.22 11.55
N ASN A 155 -13.44 27.02 11.73
CA ASN A 155 -14.53 26.59 10.88
C ASN A 155 -15.52 25.78 11.72
N ARG A 156 -16.08 26.45 12.74
CA ARG A 156 -17.39 26.08 13.29
C ARG A 156 -18.48 26.56 12.33
N MET A 157 -18.51 25.99 11.14
CA MET A 157 -19.64 26.08 10.22
C MET A 157 -19.70 24.76 9.46
N PHE A 158 -20.03 23.68 10.16
CA PHE A 158 -20.79 22.49 9.72
C PHE A 158 -20.70 21.43 10.82
N GLY A 159 -21.68 21.47 11.74
CA GLY A 159 -22.06 20.37 12.65
C GLY A 159 -21.17 20.10 13.84
#